data_AF-A0A8B0SU42-F1
#
_entry.id   AF-A0A8B0SU42-F1
#
_cell.length_a   1.000
_cell.length_b   1.000
_cell.length_c   1.000
_cell.angle_alpha   90.00
_cell.angle_beta   90.00
_cell.angle_gamma   90.00
#
_symmetry.space_group_name_H-M   'P 1'
#
loop_
_entity.id
_entity.type
_entity.pdbx_description
1 polymer ?
#
loop_
_entity_poly.entity_id
_entity_poly.type
_entity_poly.pdbx_seq_one_letter_code
_entity_poly.pdbx_strand_id
1 'polypeptide(L)'
;MSRIAMRDECNFKVRDDFTPEWNGPKENNIFAVNASMQTHGIAEPQLSLMAWRSARILNRVMGRDLFDLSMPPALIQWRSGT
;
A
#
# COMPACT_ATOMS: atom_id res chain seq x y z
N MET A 1 12.56 -1.43 -22.64
CA MET A 1 12.60 -1.89 -21.23
C MET A 1 11.32 -1.44 -20.54
N SER A 2 10.69 -2.29 -19.73
CA SER A 2 9.49 -1.88 -18.96
C SER A 2 9.88 -0.84 -17.92
N ARG A 3 9.09 0.24 -17.82
CA ARG A 3 9.31 1.29 -16.79
C ARG A 3 8.75 0.85 -15.44
N ILE A 4 7.65 0.11 -15.42
CA ILE A 4 6.99 -0.38 -14.22
C ILE A 4 7.31 -1.87 -14.07
N ALA A 5 7.71 -2.29 -12.87
CA ALA A 5 8.05 -3.68 -12.60
C ALA A 5 6.79 -4.53 -12.47
N MET A 6 6.78 -5.64 -13.19
CA MET A 6 5.77 -6.66 -13.10
C MET A 6 6.21 -7.73 -12.11
N ARG A 7 5.26 -8.26 -11.33
CA ARG A 7 5.45 -9.43 -10.49
C ARG A 7 5.31 -10.70 -11.32
N ASP A 8 4.33 -10.70 -12.20
CA ASP A 8 3.98 -11.75 -13.15
C ASP A 8 3.33 -11.11 -14.39
N GLU A 9 2.83 -11.90 -15.34
CA GLU A 9 2.29 -11.40 -16.61
C GLU A 9 1.12 -10.42 -16.46
N CYS A 10 0.37 -10.50 -15.36
CA CYS A 10 -0.86 -9.73 -15.17
C CYS A 10 -0.79 -8.72 -14.01
N ASN A 11 0.24 -8.79 -13.16
CA ASN A 11 0.27 -8.04 -11.90
C ASN A 11 1.52 -7.18 -11.71
N PHE A 12 1.32 -5.95 -11.25
CA PHE A 12 2.41 -5.07 -10.86
C PHE A 12 3.02 -5.48 -9.52
N LYS A 13 4.32 -5.19 -9.34
CA LYS A 13 4.90 -5.18 -8.00
C LYS A 13 4.52 -3.88 -7.31
N VAL A 14 3.64 -3.96 -6.31
CA VAL A 14 3.11 -2.82 -5.56
C VAL A 14 3.67 -2.85 -4.14
N ARG A 15 4.17 -1.71 -3.67
CA ARG A 15 4.68 -1.49 -2.31
C ARG A 15 3.54 -1.21 -1.33
N ASP A 16 3.84 -1.23 -0.04
CA ASP A 16 2.86 -1.02 1.04
C ASP A 16 2.18 0.37 1.03
N ASP A 17 2.80 1.37 0.39
CA ASP A 17 2.25 2.71 0.19
C ASP A 17 1.43 2.83 -1.11
N PHE A 18 1.10 1.70 -1.73
CA PHE A 18 0.36 1.57 -2.98
C PHE A 18 1.10 2.09 -4.22
N THR A 19 2.39 2.42 -4.12
CA THR A 19 3.19 2.77 -5.30
C THR A 19 3.68 1.51 -6.01
N PRO A 20 3.65 1.44 -7.35
CA PRO A 20 4.31 0.37 -8.06
C PRO A 20 5.83 0.62 -8.09
N GLU A 21 6.62 -0.45 -8.19
CA GLU A 21 8.04 -0.30 -8.44
C GLU A 21 8.25 0.26 -9.85
N TRP A 22 8.70 1.51 -9.96
CA TRP A 22 8.86 2.22 -11.23
C TRP A 22 10.24 2.86 -11.32
N ASN A 23 10.91 2.66 -12.46
CA ASN A 23 12.10 3.38 -12.88
C ASN A 23 11.74 4.68 -13.64
N GLY A 24 11.32 5.71 -12.92
CA GLY A 24 11.04 7.04 -13.47
C GLY A 24 11.32 8.16 -12.48
N PRO A 25 10.97 9.41 -12.84
CA PRO A 25 11.24 10.57 -11.99
C PRO A 25 10.55 10.41 -10.62
N LYS A 26 11.30 10.66 -9.53
CA LYS A 26 10.82 10.40 -8.15
C LYS A 26 9.69 11.32 -7.72
N GLU A 27 9.54 12.44 -8.42
CA GLU A 27 8.53 13.47 -8.17
C GLU A 27 7.15 13.02 -8.68
N ASN A 28 7.13 12.08 -9.63
CA ASN A 28 5.91 11.51 -10.16
C ASN A 28 5.54 10.27 -9.34
N ASN A 29 4.55 10.43 -8.45
CA ASN A 29 4.00 9.29 -7.74
C ASN A 29 2.89 8.65 -8.59
N ILE A 30 3.03 7.35 -8.89
CA ILE A 30 1.94 6.52 -9.43
C ILE A 30 1.41 5.69 -8.26
N PHE A 31 0.09 5.51 -8.22
CA PHE A 31 -0.56 4.66 -7.22
C PHE A 31 -1.42 3.60 -7.92
N ALA A 32 -1.37 2.37 -7.41
CA ALA A 32 -2.18 1.26 -7.84
C ALA A 32 -3.32 1.07 -6.83
N VAL A 33 -4.57 1.07 -7.30
CA VAL A 33 -5.77 0.92 -6.46
C VAL A 33 -6.58 -0.26 -6.97
N ASN A 34 -6.97 -1.18 -6.07
CA ASN A 34 -7.65 -2.45 -6.41
C ASN A 34 -6.83 -3.34 -7.37
N ALA A 35 -5.51 -3.12 -7.42
CA ALA A 35 -4.61 -3.74 -8.39
C ALA A 35 -3.44 -4.47 -7.71
N SER A 36 -3.56 -4.71 -6.40
CA SER A 36 -2.49 -5.29 -5.60
C SER A 36 -2.96 -6.43 -4.68
N MET A 37 -4.06 -7.11 -5.01
CA MET A 37 -4.61 -8.24 -4.24
C MET A 37 -3.58 -9.35 -3.96
N GLN A 38 -2.61 -9.54 -4.85
CA GLN A 38 -1.54 -10.52 -4.74
C GLN A 38 -0.45 -10.13 -3.73
N THR A 39 -0.42 -8.87 -3.28
CA THR A 39 0.56 -8.33 -2.31
C THR A 39 -0.11 -7.91 -1.01
N HIS A 40 -1.30 -7.32 -1.09
CA HIS A 40 -2.05 -6.78 0.06
C HIS A 40 -3.25 -7.67 0.45
N GLY A 41 -3.44 -8.79 -0.24
CA GLY A 41 -4.46 -9.79 0.08
C GLY A 41 -5.89 -9.39 -0.28
N ILE A 42 -6.85 -10.14 0.27
CA ILE A 42 -8.28 -9.99 0.00
C ILE A 42 -8.84 -8.62 0.42
N ALA A 43 -8.11 -7.88 1.24
CA ALA A 43 -8.41 -6.53 1.69
C ALA A 43 -8.43 -5.51 0.53
N GLU A 44 -7.68 -5.75 -0.54
CA GLU A 44 -7.52 -4.80 -1.64
C GLU A 44 -8.81 -4.49 -2.41
N PRO A 45 -9.53 -5.48 -2.97
CA PRO A 45 -10.74 -5.19 -3.72
C PRO A 45 -11.93 -4.77 -2.83
N GLN A 46 -11.78 -4.76 -1.51
CA GLN A 46 -12.89 -4.48 -0.59
C GLN A 46 -13.12 -2.98 -0.39
N LEU A 47 -14.39 -2.59 -0.43
CA LEU A 47 -14.83 -1.21 -0.16
C LEU A 47 -14.57 -0.77 1.29
N SER A 48 -14.58 -1.72 2.24
CA SER A 48 -14.39 -1.44 3.67
C SER A 48 -13.04 -0.81 4.01
N LEU A 49 -12.00 -1.09 3.23
CA LEU A 49 -10.64 -0.56 3.44
C LEU A 49 -10.28 0.59 2.49
N MET A 50 -11.21 1.03 1.63
CA MET A 50 -10.97 2.16 0.73
C MET A 50 -10.58 3.43 1.47
N ALA A 51 -11.28 3.76 2.57
CA ALA A 51 -10.99 4.97 3.33
C ALA A 51 -9.57 4.97 3.90
N TRP A 52 -9.15 3.85 4.50
CA TRP A 52 -7.81 3.67 5.04
C TRP A 52 -6.74 3.73 3.93
N ARG A 53 -6.96 3.05 2.80
CA ARG A 53 -6.04 3.10 1.67
C ARG A 53 -5.91 4.51 1.09
N SER A 54 -7.03 5.21 0.89
CA SER A 54 -7.03 6.59 0.42
C SER A 54 -6.26 7.50 1.38
N ALA A 55 -6.45 7.33 2.68
CA ALA A 55 -5.69 8.07 3.68
C ALA A 55 -4.17 7.78 3.59
N ARG A 56 -3.77 6.52 3.39
CA ARG A 56 -2.35 6.14 3.20
C ARG A 56 -1.74 6.76 1.94
N ILE A 57 -2.47 6.73 0.83
CA ILE A 57 -2.06 7.39 -0.43
C ILE A 57 -1.91 8.90 -0.22
N LEU A 58 -2.87 9.55 0.45
CA LEU A 58 -2.83 10.99 0.68
C LEU A 58 -1.66 11.40 1.58
N ASN A 59 -1.37 10.65 2.66
CA ASN A 59 -0.19 10.90 3.47
C ASN A 59 1.10 10.83 2.62
N ARG A 60 1.18 9.84 1.72
CA ARG A 60 2.33 9.65 0.82
C ARG A 60 2.47 10.75 -0.23
N VAL A 61 1.36 11.22 -0.80
CA VAL A 61 1.33 12.35 -1.76
C VAL A 61 1.82 13.62 -1.10
N MET A 62 1.38 13.88 0.14
CA MET A 62 1.68 15.11 0.86
C MET A 62 3.04 15.09 1.56
N GLY A 63 3.67 13.92 1.66
CA GLY A 63 4.95 13.75 2.38
C GLY A 63 4.84 13.97 3.89
N ARG A 64 3.63 13.91 4.45
CA ARG A 64 3.34 14.05 5.89
C ARG A 64 2.04 13.33 6.23
N ASP A 65 1.86 13.02 7.51
CA ASP A 65 0.62 12.39 7.97
C ASP A 65 -0.52 13.41 8.08
N LEU A 66 -1.47 13.33 7.14
CA LEU A 66 -2.74 14.05 7.20
C LEU A 66 -3.78 13.30 8.03
N PHE A 67 -3.72 11.97 7.97
CA PHE A 67 -4.59 11.06 8.70
C PHE A 67 -3.74 10.19 9.62
N ASP A 68 -4.21 9.97 10.84
CA ASP A 68 -3.60 9.01 11.76
C ASP A 68 -3.96 7.58 11.33
N LEU A 69 -2.94 6.82 10.98
CA LEU A 69 -3.05 5.42 10.58
C LEU A 69 -2.39 4.48 11.60
N SER A 70 -2.06 4.99 12.79
CA SER A 70 -1.50 4.18 13.85
C SER A 70 -2.48 3.08 14.25
N MET A 71 -1.96 1.87 14.41
CA MET A 71 -2.77 0.77 14.88
C MET A 71 -2.86 0.88 16.40
N PRO A 72 -4.07 0.91 16.99
CA PRO A 72 -4.19 0.85 18.44
C PRO A 72 -3.58 -0.47 18.96
N PRO A 73 -3.18 -0.52 20.24
CA PRO A 73 -2.66 -1.75 20.83
C PRO A 73 -3.61 -2.91 20.58
N ALA A 74 -3.06 -4.06 20.18
CA ALA A 74 -3.85 -5.27 20.03
C ALA A 74 -4.57 -5.59 21.35
N LEU A 75 -5.84 -5.99 21.26
CA LEU A 75 -6.65 -6.35 22.44
C LEU A 75 -5.98 -7.47 23.25
N ILE A 76 -5.31 -8.40 22.56
CA ILE A 76 -4.58 -9.52 23.16
C ILE A 76 -3.10 -9.34 22.81
N GLN A 77 -2.25 -9.29 23.85
CA GLN A 77 -0.80 -9.30 23.72
C GLN A 77 -0.26 -10.67 24.09
N TRP A 78 0.08 -11.46 23.07
CA TRP A 78 0.72 -12.75 23.27
C TRP A 78 2.17 -12.54 23.75
N ARG A 79 2.54 -13.18 24.86
CA ARG A 79 3.93 -13.20 25.31
C ARG A 79 4.69 -14.28 24.53
N SER A 80 5.73 -13.90 23.81
CA SER A 80 6.73 -14.84 23.33
C SER A 80 7.51 -15.36 24.54
N GLY A 81 7.64 -16.68 24.70
CA GLY A 81 8.47 -17.26 25.75
C GLY A 81 9.93 -16.83 25.62
N THR A 82 10.57 -16.56 26.75
CA THR A 82 12.00 -16.25 26.88
C THR A 82 12.88 -17.38 26.36
#